data_AF-A0A923HJF9-F1
#
_entry.id   AF-A0A923HJF9-F1
#
_cell.length_a   1.000
_cell.length_b   1.000
_cell.length_c   1.000
_cell.angle_alpha   90.00
_cell.angle_beta   90.00
_cell.angle_gamma   90.00
#
_symmetry.space_group_name_H-M   'P 1'
#
loop_
_entity.id
_entity.type
_entity.pdbx_description
1 polymer ?
#
loop_
_entity_poly.entity_id
_entity_poly.type
_entity_poly.pdbx_seq_one_letter_code
_entity_poly.pdbx_strand_id
1 'polypeptide(L)'
;MQNEQKKRLEKFKKVSGYLLPLSSLVMVIFAFGAIIAIAIVLFKPVGETNIFAVADAMTLSAKIEGYNDILDWFLHKRLDWTAKIVLSLIFSGFSYFAIQAIFHFNGLLGCFYDGEIFNRNALTRARKAFRFNVFANLIFMLAYLTFLIISFSNLHQNIGARIEQFLDILLGVAIDFGFYCLVLWALEMGTELSEESELTI
;
A
#
# COMPACT_ATOMS: atom_id res chain seq x y z
N MET A 1 38.16 -8.40 10.98
CA MET A 1 36.82 -8.87 10.55
C MET A 1 35.74 -8.67 11.62
N GLN A 2 35.86 -9.18 12.85
CA GLN A 2 34.83 -9.00 13.90
C GLN A 2 34.47 -7.53 14.21
N ASN A 3 35.44 -6.61 14.22
CA ASN A 3 35.19 -5.18 14.45
C ASN A 3 34.38 -4.49 13.32
N GLU A 4 34.48 -4.95 12.07
CA GLU A 4 33.70 -4.39 10.97
C GLU A 4 32.27 -4.90 10.96
N GLN A 5 32.06 -6.19 11.30
CA GLN A 5 30.72 -6.75 11.48
C GLN A 5 29.97 -6.04 12.60
N LYS A 6 30.61 -5.81 13.75
CA LYS A 6 30.03 -5.04 14.87
C LYS A 6 29.61 -3.63 14.45
N LYS A 7 30.49 -2.91 13.75
CA LYS A 7 30.18 -1.56 13.23
C LYS A 7 29.03 -1.55 12.23
N ARG A 8 28.90 -2.59 11.38
CA ARG A 8 27.77 -2.72 10.44
C ARG A 8 26.47 -2.98 11.20
N LEU A 9 26.49 -3.86 12.18
CA LEU A 9 25.32 -4.18 13.02
C LEU A 9 24.85 -2.95 13.81
N GLU A 10 25.77 -2.17 14.37
CA GLU A 10 25.46 -0.91 15.06
C GLU A 10 24.82 0.12 14.14
N LYS A 11 25.23 0.20 12.86
CA LYS A 11 24.58 1.06 11.88
C LYS A 11 23.15 0.63 11.61
N PHE A 12 22.90 -0.66 11.40
CA PHE A 12 21.54 -1.19 11.22
C PHE A 12 20.66 -0.93 12.44
N LYS A 13 21.19 -1.20 13.64
CA LYS A 13 20.51 -0.90 14.90
C LYS A 13 20.15 0.58 15.04
N LYS A 14 21.08 1.49 14.69
CA LYS A 14 20.83 2.93 14.71
C LYS A 14 19.73 3.33 13.73
N VAL A 15 19.76 2.83 12.49
CA VAL A 15 18.74 3.13 11.47
C VAL A 15 17.37 2.58 11.89
N SER A 16 17.29 1.31 12.28
CA SER A 16 16.06 0.68 12.74
C SER A 16 15.51 1.36 13.99
N GLY A 17 16.37 1.85 14.88
CA GLY A 17 15.97 2.62 16.07
C GLY A 17 15.27 3.94 15.75
N TYR A 18 15.61 4.60 14.63
CA TYR A 18 14.87 5.77 14.15
C TYR A 18 13.58 5.37 13.41
N LEU A 19 13.61 4.26 12.66
CA LEU A 19 12.48 3.81 11.86
C LEU A 19 11.35 3.18 12.67
N LEU A 20 11.65 2.53 13.81
CA LEU A 20 10.67 1.94 14.72
C LEU A 20 9.61 2.95 15.24
N PRO A 21 9.99 4.04 15.92
CA PRO A 21 9.03 5.04 16.38
C PRO A 21 8.35 5.74 15.21
N LEU A 22 9.07 5.95 14.09
CA LEU A 22 8.50 6.55 12.88
C LEU A 22 7.40 5.67 12.27
N SER A 23 7.65 4.38 12.08
CA SER A 23 6.66 3.44 11.53
C SER A 23 5.44 3.27 12.47
N SER A 24 5.67 3.31 13.78
CA SER A 24 4.58 3.31 14.77
C SER A 24 3.75 4.60 14.69
N LEU A 25 4.40 5.77 14.56
CA LEU A 25 3.73 7.05 14.35
C LEU A 25 2.92 7.03 13.04
N VAL A 26 3.51 6.54 11.95
CA VAL A 26 2.84 6.43 10.64
C VAL A 26 1.60 5.55 10.76
N MET A 27 1.66 4.43 11.48
CA MET A 27 0.49 3.56 11.70
C MET A 27 -0.65 4.31 12.41
N VAL A 28 -0.33 5.09 13.44
CA VAL A 28 -1.32 5.90 14.18
C VAL A 28 -1.90 6.99 13.27
N ILE A 29 -1.06 7.74 12.57
CA ILE A 29 -1.48 8.78 11.62
C ILE A 29 -2.38 8.18 10.54
N PHE A 30 -2.03 7.01 10.02
CA PHE A 30 -2.81 6.33 8.98
C PHE A 30 -4.18 5.89 9.50
N ALA A 31 -4.23 5.33 10.72
CA ALA A 31 -5.49 4.94 11.34
C ALA A 31 -6.42 6.14 11.59
N PHE A 32 -5.90 7.24 12.14
CA PHE A 32 -6.67 8.47 12.33
C PHE A 32 -7.09 9.09 11.00
N GLY A 33 -6.17 9.15 10.02
CA GLY A 33 -6.44 9.65 8.68
C GLY A 33 -7.54 8.87 7.98
N ALA A 34 -7.55 7.54 8.11
CA ALA A 34 -8.60 6.69 7.57
C ALA A 34 -9.97 7.00 8.19
N ILE A 35 -10.06 7.14 9.52
CA ILE A 35 -11.31 7.50 10.21
C ILE A 35 -11.81 8.87 9.75
N ILE A 36 -10.91 9.86 9.65
CA ILE A 36 -11.25 11.20 9.19
C ILE A 36 -11.73 11.18 7.74
N ALA A 37 -11.05 10.45 6.85
CA ALA A 37 -11.44 10.31 5.46
C ALA A 37 -12.84 9.69 5.32
N ILE A 38 -13.11 8.60 6.05
CA ILE A 38 -14.43 7.95 6.08
C ILE A 38 -15.50 8.93 6.60
N ALA A 39 -15.22 9.66 7.67
CA ALA A 39 -16.13 10.67 8.20
C ALA A 39 -16.44 11.75 7.14
N ILE A 40 -15.42 12.26 6.43
CA ILE A 40 -15.61 13.23 5.34
C ILE A 40 -16.54 12.66 4.26
N VAL A 41 -16.37 11.40 3.85
CA VAL A 41 -17.23 10.76 2.84
C VAL A 41 -18.67 10.64 3.35
N LEU A 42 -18.87 10.18 4.57
CA LEU A 42 -20.21 9.93 5.13
C LEU A 42 -20.99 11.23 5.39
N PHE A 43 -20.33 12.24 5.95
CA PHE A 43 -20.94 13.53 6.30
C PHE A 43 -21.08 14.51 5.13
N LYS A 44 -20.55 14.20 3.95
CA LYS A 44 -20.82 15.00 2.74
C LYS A 44 -22.31 15.14 2.50
N PRO A 45 -22.80 16.29 2.00
CA PRO A 45 -24.22 16.42 1.63
C PRO A 45 -24.59 15.38 0.57
N VAL A 46 -25.77 14.78 0.74
CA VAL A 46 -26.32 13.83 -0.23
C VAL A 46 -26.64 14.59 -1.52
N GLY A 47 -26.25 14.03 -2.66
CA GLY A 47 -26.57 14.60 -3.96
C GLY A 47 -26.63 13.54 -5.05
N GLU A 48 -26.51 14.00 -6.30
CA GLU A 48 -26.80 13.18 -7.49
C GLU A 48 -25.58 12.42 -8.03
N THR A 49 -24.38 12.65 -7.47
CA THR A 49 -23.16 12.00 -7.95
C THR A 49 -23.19 10.53 -7.53
N ASN A 50 -23.53 9.68 -8.49
CA ASN A 50 -23.60 8.23 -8.30
C ASN A 50 -22.23 7.56 -8.44
N ILE A 51 -22.20 6.25 -8.17
CA ILE A 51 -20.97 5.45 -8.29
C ILE A 51 -20.39 5.44 -9.71
N PHE A 52 -21.22 5.63 -10.74
CA PHE A 52 -20.77 5.66 -12.13
C PHE A 52 -19.95 6.91 -12.43
N ALA A 53 -20.38 8.09 -11.95
CA ALA A 53 -19.63 9.33 -12.08
C ALA A 53 -18.32 9.29 -11.29
N VAL A 54 -18.31 8.61 -10.14
CA VAL A 54 -17.09 8.36 -9.36
C VAL A 54 -16.13 7.43 -10.11
N ALA A 55 -16.63 6.33 -10.68
CA ALA A 55 -15.81 5.41 -11.47
C ALA A 55 -15.19 6.10 -12.70
N ASP A 56 -15.95 6.97 -13.36
CA ASP A 56 -15.46 7.76 -14.48
C ASP A 56 -14.37 8.74 -14.04
N ALA A 57 -14.60 9.50 -12.97
CA ALA A 57 -13.60 10.41 -12.41
C ALA A 57 -12.31 9.66 -11.98
N MET A 58 -12.41 8.48 -11.37
CA MET A 58 -11.25 7.69 -10.94
C MET A 58 -10.45 7.09 -12.11
N THR A 59 -11.08 6.88 -13.27
CA THR A 59 -10.45 6.24 -14.45
C THR A 59 -10.00 7.20 -15.54
N LEU A 60 -10.48 8.46 -15.54
CA LEU A 60 -10.03 9.50 -16.47
C LEU A 60 -8.92 10.40 -15.91
N SER A 61 -8.83 10.48 -14.60
CA SER A 61 -8.09 11.53 -13.89
C SER A 61 -6.58 11.40 -13.88
N ALA A 62 -5.98 10.30 -14.35
CA ALA A 62 -4.51 10.23 -14.36
C ALA A 62 -3.87 10.87 -15.60
N LYS A 63 -4.64 11.32 -16.60
CA LYS A 63 -4.01 11.80 -17.85
C LYS A 63 -4.54 13.09 -18.46
N ILE A 64 -5.77 13.54 -18.19
CA ILE A 64 -6.38 14.58 -19.06
C ILE A 64 -6.20 16.03 -18.57
N GLU A 65 -6.09 16.35 -17.29
CA GLU A 65 -5.83 17.75 -16.88
C GLU A 65 -5.36 17.78 -15.41
N GLY A 66 -4.22 18.43 -15.15
CA GLY A 66 -3.77 18.88 -13.81
C GLY A 66 -4.04 17.96 -12.60
N TYR A 67 -3.02 17.24 -12.16
CA TYR A 67 -2.93 16.31 -11.01
C TYR A 67 -3.51 16.79 -9.64
N ASN A 68 -4.09 17.99 -9.55
CA ASN A 68 -4.68 18.55 -8.31
C ASN A 68 -6.20 18.32 -8.16
N ASP A 69 -6.91 17.86 -9.20
CA ASP A 69 -8.37 18.00 -9.24
C ASP A 69 -9.20 16.78 -8.79
N ILE A 70 -8.64 15.59 -8.50
CA ILE A 70 -9.48 14.46 -8.01
C ILE A 70 -9.96 14.75 -6.59
N LEU A 71 -9.04 15.14 -5.71
CA LEU A 71 -9.38 15.47 -4.34
C LEU A 71 -10.29 16.69 -4.33
N ASP A 72 -10.01 17.69 -5.16
CA ASP A 72 -10.83 18.89 -5.28
C ASP A 72 -12.23 18.59 -5.84
N TRP A 73 -12.32 17.85 -6.96
CA TRP A 73 -13.57 17.34 -7.51
C TRP A 73 -14.34 16.54 -6.46
N PHE A 74 -13.65 15.65 -5.76
CA PHE A 74 -14.26 14.84 -4.71
C PHE A 74 -14.80 15.72 -3.59
N LEU A 75 -14.06 16.73 -3.15
CA LEU A 75 -14.44 17.67 -2.10
C LEU A 75 -15.60 18.60 -2.50
N HIS A 76 -15.73 18.95 -3.79
CA HIS A 76 -16.81 19.80 -4.29
C HIS A 76 -18.09 19.03 -4.70
N LYS A 77 -17.99 17.74 -5.04
CA LYS A 77 -19.16 16.94 -5.43
C LYS A 77 -19.99 16.45 -4.24
N ARG A 78 -21.31 16.35 -4.49
CA ARG A 78 -22.30 15.78 -3.56
C ARG A 78 -22.59 14.33 -3.95
N LEU A 79 -22.33 13.41 -3.04
CA LEU A 79 -22.37 11.96 -3.30
C LEU A 79 -23.73 11.38 -2.92
N ASP A 80 -24.22 10.44 -3.71
CA ASP A 80 -25.38 9.64 -3.33
C ASP A 80 -25.02 8.62 -2.23
N TRP A 81 -26.04 8.00 -1.61
CA TRP A 81 -25.81 7.04 -0.54
C TRP A 81 -25.04 5.79 -1.01
N THR A 82 -25.24 5.35 -2.25
CA THR A 82 -24.56 4.15 -2.77
C THR A 82 -23.05 4.42 -2.93
N ALA A 83 -22.66 5.54 -3.53
CA ALA A 83 -21.26 5.95 -3.67
C ALA A 83 -20.61 6.16 -2.30
N LYS A 84 -21.30 6.77 -1.34
CA LYS A 84 -20.77 6.94 0.03
C LYS A 84 -20.44 5.60 0.69
N ILE A 85 -21.36 4.63 0.64
CA ILE A 85 -21.15 3.30 1.24
C ILE A 85 -20.01 2.57 0.53
N VAL A 86 -20.03 2.53 -0.80
CA VAL A 86 -19.00 1.84 -1.60
C VAL A 86 -17.62 2.43 -1.36
N LEU A 87 -17.47 3.76 -1.41
CA LEU A 87 -16.20 4.43 -1.15
C LEU A 87 -15.72 4.20 0.28
N SER A 88 -16.61 4.30 1.27
CA SER A 88 -16.26 4.05 2.67
C SER A 88 -15.76 2.62 2.88
N LEU A 89 -16.37 1.63 2.22
CA LEU A 89 -15.92 0.24 2.27
C LEU A 89 -14.56 0.06 1.60
N ILE A 90 -14.33 0.67 0.43
CA ILE A 90 -13.04 0.61 -0.27
C ILE A 90 -11.94 1.25 0.58
N PHE A 91 -12.17 2.45 1.11
CA PHE A 91 -11.21 3.14 1.98
C PHE A 91 -10.93 2.36 3.27
N SER A 92 -11.96 1.78 3.89
CA SER A 92 -11.79 0.96 5.09
C SER A 92 -10.97 -0.29 4.82
N GLY A 93 -11.28 -0.99 3.72
CA GLY A 93 -10.55 -2.19 3.30
C GLY A 93 -9.08 -1.87 3.02
N PHE A 94 -8.82 -0.85 2.20
CA PHE A 94 -7.45 -0.41 1.90
C PHE A 94 -6.69 -0.03 3.18
N SER A 95 -7.33 0.72 4.08
CA SER A 95 -6.70 1.14 5.33
C SER A 95 -6.38 -0.02 6.26
N TYR A 96 -7.27 -1.01 6.34
CA TYR A 96 -7.01 -2.23 7.09
C TYR A 96 -5.75 -2.95 6.58
N PHE A 97 -5.63 -3.16 5.27
CA PHE A 97 -4.45 -3.82 4.70
C PHE A 97 -3.16 -3.01 4.88
N ALA A 98 -3.22 -1.69 4.69
CA ALA A 98 -2.07 -0.81 4.89
C ALA A 98 -1.56 -0.85 6.34
N ILE A 99 -2.47 -0.79 7.32
CA ILE A 99 -2.13 -0.89 8.74
C ILE A 99 -1.50 -2.26 9.06
N GLN A 100 -2.06 -3.35 8.53
CA GLN A 100 -1.50 -4.69 8.72
C GLN A 100 -0.10 -4.84 8.12
N ALA A 101 0.13 -4.27 6.93
CA ALA A 101 1.45 -4.25 6.30
C ALA A 101 2.47 -3.48 7.16
N ILE A 102 2.11 -2.27 7.62
CA ILE A 102 2.96 -1.44 8.48
C ILE A 102 3.23 -2.14 9.83
N PHE A 103 2.24 -2.82 10.40
CA PHE A 103 2.39 -3.57 11.64
C PHE A 103 3.43 -4.69 11.51
N HIS A 104 3.38 -5.47 10.43
CA HIS A 104 4.38 -6.51 10.19
C HIS A 104 5.76 -5.93 9.85
N PHE A 105 5.81 -4.79 9.16
CA PHE A 105 7.05 -4.07 8.90
C PHE A 105 7.70 -3.50 10.17
N ASN A 106 6.90 -2.94 11.08
CA ASN A 106 7.39 -2.49 12.39
C ASN A 106 7.97 -3.66 13.20
N GLY A 107 7.33 -4.84 13.14
CA GLY A 107 7.87 -6.07 13.75
C GLY A 107 9.20 -6.51 13.13
N LEU A 108 9.37 -6.37 11.82
CA LEU A 108 10.63 -6.64 11.11
C LEU A 108 11.73 -5.67 11.56
N LEU A 109 11.41 -4.37 11.66
CA LEU A 109 12.34 -3.35 12.17
C LEU A 109 12.75 -3.63 13.63
N GLY A 110 11.86 -4.21 14.42
CA GLY A 110 12.15 -4.68 15.78
C GLY A 110 13.29 -5.71 15.78
N CYS A 111 13.17 -6.75 14.96
CA CYS A 111 14.23 -7.76 14.81
C CYS A 111 15.56 -7.13 14.37
N PHE A 112 15.52 -6.16 13.44
CA PHE A 112 16.73 -5.47 12.98
C PHE A 112 17.35 -4.57 14.05
N TYR A 113 16.55 -3.98 14.93
CA TYR A 113 17.04 -3.20 16.07
C TYR A 113 17.70 -4.08 17.13
N ASP A 114 17.17 -5.27 17.37
CA ASP A 114 17.76 -6.24 18.30
C ASP A 114 19.06 -6.85 17.75
N GLY A 115 19.33 -6.67 16.45
CA GLY A 115 20.52 -7.17 15.77
C GLY A 115 20.32 -8.53 15.11
N GLU A 116 19.12 -9.09 15.18
CA GLU A 116 18.72 -10.37 14.59
C GLU A 116 18.19 -10.18 13.17
N ILE A 117 19.08 -9.77 12.25
CA ILE A 117 18.71 -9.40 10.87
C ILE A 117 18.29 -10.63 10.06
N PHE A 118 19.03 -11.72 10.17
CA PHE A 118 18.87 -12.96 9.40
C PHE A 118 18.31 -14.08 10.27
N ASN A 119 17.18 -13.82 10.92
CA ASN A 119 16.47 -14.80 11.76
C ASN A 119 15.15 -15.23 11.06
N ARG A 120 14.74 -16.49 11.22
CA ARG A 120 13.42 -17.02 10.84
C ARG A 120 12.26 -16.13 11.29
N ASN A 121 12.38 -15.50 12.45
CA ASN A 121 11.38 -14.55 12.96
C ASN A 121 11.24 -13.32 12.06
N ALA A 122 12.37 -12.71 11.67
CA ALA A 122 12.42 -11.58 10.74
C ALA A 122 11.85 -12.00 9.36
N LEU A 123 12.28 -13.14 8.83
CA LEU A 123 11.77 -13.68 7.56
C LEU A 123 10.25 -13.92 7.60
N THR A 124 9.72 -14.47 8.71
CA THR A 124 8.29 -14.69 8.88
C THR A 124 7.50 -13.37 8.90
N ARG A 125 8.02 -12.33 9.56
CA ARG A 125 7.41 -11.00 9.57
C ARG A 125 7.44 -10.35 8.19
N ALA A 126 8.57 -10.46 7.47
CA ALA A 126 8.71 -9.98 6.10
C ALA A 126 7.73 -10.67 5.14
N ARG A 127 7.63 -12.01 5.20
CA ARG A 127 6.66 -12.78 4.39
C ARG A 127 5.22 -12.35 4.67
N LYS A 128 4.86 -12.09 5.93
CA LYS A 128 3.50 -11.61 6.27
C LYS A 128 3.25 -10.20 5.72
N ALA A 129 4.17 -9.26 5.91
CA ALA A 129 4.06 -7.90 5.35
C ALA A 129 3.90 -7.94 3.83
N PHE A 130 4.73 -8.75 3.15
CA PHE A 130 4.66 -8.95 1.71
C PHE A 130 3.31 -9.51 1.27
N ARG A 131 2.79 -10.57 1.91
CA ARG A 131 1.47 -11.14 1.58
C ARG A 131 0.37 -10.09 1.70
N PHE A 132 0.34 -9.32 2.80
CA PHE A 132 -0.66 -8.27 2.97
C PHE A 132 -0.57 -7.19 1.89
N ASN A 133 0.65 -6.79 1.51
CA ASN A 133 0.85 -5.84 0.41
C ASN A 133 0.36 -6.40 -0.94
N VAL A 134 0.66 -7.67 -1.24
CA VAL A 134 0.18 -8.34 -2.46
C VAL A 134 -1.34 -8.42 -2.49
N PHE A 135 -1.97 -8.82 -1.38
CA PHE A 135 -3.43 -8.84 -1.27
C PHE A 135 -4.05 -7.45 -1.43
N ALA A 136 -3.45 -6.42 -0.83
CA ALA A 136 -3.89 -5.03 -0.97
C ALA A 136 -3.86 -4.57 -2.43
N ASN A 137 -2.74 -4.81 -3.12
CA ASN A 137 -2.58 -4.47 -4.53
C ASN A 137 -3.53 -5.25 -5.43
N LEU A 138 -3.75 -6.55 -5.16
CA LEU A 138 -4.71 -7.34 -5.92
C LEU A 138 -6.14 -6.81 -5.77
N ILE A 139 -6.57 -6.50 -4.54
CA ILE A 139 -7.89 -5.93 -4.27
C ILE A 139 -8.04 -4.56 -4.93
N PHE A 140 -6.99 -3.72 -4.85
CA PHE A 140 -6.96 -2.43 -5.52
C PHE A 140 -7.11 -2.57 -7.04
N MET A 141 -6.37 -3.50 -7.66
CA MET A 141 -6.47 -3.77 -9.10
C MET A 141 -7.85 -4.29 -9.50
N LEU A 142 -8.46 -5.16 -8.69
CA LEU A 142 -9.82 -5.65 -8.94
C LEU A 142 -10.86 -4.52 -8.81
N ALA A 143 -10.72 -3.66 -7.80
CA ALA A 143 -11.59 -2.50 -7.63
C ALA A 143 -11.45 -1.52 -8.79
N TYR A 144 -10.22 -1.23 -9.21
CA TYR A 144 -9.93 -0.36 -10.34
C TYR A 144 -10.45 -0.96 -11.66
N LEU A 145 -10.27 -2.25 -11.90
CA LEU A 145 -10.83 -2.95 -13.06
C LEU A 145 -12.36 -2.88 -13.07
N THR A 146 -12.99 -3.03 -11.90
CA THR A 146 -14.45 -2.87 -11.77
C THR A 146 -14.89 -1.46 -12.15
N PHE A 147 -14.17 -0.43 -11.68
CA PHE A 147 -14.43 0.95 -12.09
C PHE A 147 -14.18 1.18 -13.58
N LEU A 148 -13.16 0.56 -14.16
CA LEU A 148 -12.90 0.62 -15.60
C LEU A 148 -14.06 0.02 -16.40
N ILE A 149 -14.58 -1.15 -16.00
CA ILE A 149 -15.73 -1.80 -16.66
C ILE A 149 -16.99 -0.92 -16.53
N ILE A 150 -17.26 -0.40 -15.33
CA ILE A 150 -18.38 0.53 -15.08
C ILE A 150 -18.22 1.80 -15.91
N SER A 151 -17.00 2.30 -16.10
CA SER A 151 -16.77 3.50 -16.90
C SER A 151 -17.13 3.29 -18.37
N PHE A 152 -16.89 2.09 -18.93
CA PHE A 152 -17.19 1.78 -20.33
C PHE A 152 -18.68 1.76 -20.64
N SER A 153 -19.52 1.47 -19.65
CA SER A 153 -20.98 1.52 -19.86
C SER A 153 -21.53 2.94 -19.96
N ASN A 154 -20.75 3.97 -19.60
CA ASN A 154 -21.29 5.32 -19.40
C ASN A 154 -20.95 6.33 -20.50
N LEU A 155 -19.83 6.22 -21.23
CA LEU A 155 -19.51 7.08 -22.40
C LEU A 155 -18.43 6.44 -23.29
N HIS A 156 -18.62 6.45 -24.61
CA HIS A 156 -17.66 5.91 -25.61
C HIS A 156 -16.42 6.80 -25.85
N GLN A 157 -16.31 7.93 -25.15
CA GLN A 157 -15.21 8.88 -25.35
C GLN A 157 -14.01 8.46 -24.47
N ASN A 158 -12.81 8.50 -25.05
CA ASN A 158 -11.53 8.29 -24.35
C ASN A 158 -11.23 6.87 -23.83
N ILE A 159 -11.82 5.82 -24.40
CA ILE A 159 -11.52 4.40 -24.07
C ILE A 159 -10.01 4.11 -24.10
N GLY A 160 -9.31 4.60 -25.13
CA GLY A 160 -7.86 4.42 -25.27
C GLY A 160 -7.07 4.98 -24.09
N ALA A 161 -7.40 6.19 -23.63
CA ALA A 161 -6.72 6.82 -22.49
C ALA A 161 -6.95 6.06 -21.18
N ARG A 162 -8.16 5.51 -20.98
CA ARG A 162 -8.48 4.71 -19.78
C ARG A 162 -7.74 3.36 -19.75
N ILE A 163 -7.61 2.71 -20.91
CA ILE A 163 -6.83 1.46 -21.05
C ILE A 163 -5.36 1.75 -20.81
N GLU A 164 -4.82 2.82 -21.39
CA GLU A 164 -3.43 3.22 -21.19
C GLU A 164 -3.14 3.49 -19.71
N GLN A 165 -4.00 4.26 -19.03
CA GLN A 165 -3.88 4.49 -17.58
C GLN A 165 -3.94 3.17 -16.78
N PHE A 166 -4.82 2.25 -17.15
CA PHE A 166 -4.88 0.93 -16.50
C PHE A 166 -3.57 0.16 -16.68
N LEU A 167 -2.98 0.18 -17.88
CA LEU A 167 -1.71 -0.48 -18.16
C LEU A 167 -0.55 0.17 -17.40
N ASP A 168 -0.53 1.50 -17.28
CA ASP A 168 0.46 2.23 -16.49
C ASP A 168 0.42 1.82 -15.02
N ILE A 169 -0.79 1.78 -14.43
CA ILE A 169 -0.99 1.33 -13.04
C ILE A 169 -0.58 -0.14 -12.88
N LEU A 170 -1.00 -1.01 -13.80
CA LEU A 170 -0.65 -2.44 -13.78
C LEU A 170 0.87 -2.64 -13.85
N LEU A 171 1.56 -1.89 -14.72
CA LEU A 171 3.01 -1.94 -14.85
C LEU A 171 3.70 -1.46 -13.56
N GLY A 172 3.22 -0.36 -12.96
CA GLY A 172 3.72 0.12 -11.68
C GLY A 172 3.61 -0.93 -10.57
N VAL A 173 2.44 -1.55 -10.43
CA VAL A 173 2.21 -2.63 -9.46
C VAL A 173 3.12 -3.85 -9.74
N ALA A 174 3.35 -4.19 -11.02
CA ALA A 174 4.23 -5.29 -11.39
C ALA A 174 5.70 -5.01 -11.05
N ILE A 175 6.17 -3.77 -11.25
CA ILE A 175 7.52 -3.33 -10.87
C ILE A 175 7.69 -3.40 -9.36
N ASP A 176 6.74 -2.85 -8.60
CA ASP A 176 6.75 -2.88 -7.14
C ASP A 176 6.76 -4.32 -6.62
N PHE A 177 5.92 -5.20 -7.18
CA PHE A 177 5.90 -6.62 -6.85
C PHE A 177 7.26 -7.27 -7.10
N GLY A 178 7.87 -7.04 -8.26
CA GLY A 178 9.20 -7.54 -8.59
C GLY A 178 10.27 -7.09 -7.59
N PHE A 179 10.26 -5.81 -7.21
CA PHE A 179 11.18 -5.25 -6.22
C PHE A 179 11.02 -5.94 -4.85
N TYR A 180 9.79 -6.07 -4.36
CA TYR A 180 9.55 -6.72 -3.06
C TYR A 180 9.93 -8.21 -3.06
N CYS A 181 9.72 -8.92 -4.18
CA CYS A 181 10.18 -10.30 -4.35
C CYS A 181 11.71 -10.40 -4.23
N LEU A 182 12.46 -9.48 -4.86
CA LEU A 182 13.92 -9.45 -4.76
C LEU A 182 14.40 -9.19 -3.33
N VAL A 183 13.76 -8.26 -2.62
CA VAL A 183 14.08 -7.98 -1.21
C VAL A 183 13.78 -9.19 -0.32
N LEU A 184 12.64 -9.85 -0.51
CA LEU A 184 12.27 -11.03 0.26
C LEU A 184 13.23 -12.20 -0.02
N TRP A 185 13.59 -12.41 -1.29
CA TRP A 185 14.54 -13.43 -1.69
C TRP A 185 15.93 -13.19 -1.09
N ALA A 186 16.40 -11.93 -1.10
CA ALA A 186 17.68 -11.57 -0.47
C ALA A 186 17.67 -11.84 1.05
N LEU A 187 16.54 -11.58 1.72
CA LEU A 187 16.39 -11.87 3.15
C LEU A 187 16.35 -13.38 3.43
N GLU A 188 15.70 -14.16 2.56
CA GLU A 188 15.63 -15.62 2.64
C GLU A 188 17.01 -16.25 2.49
N MET A 189 17.72 -15.93 1.40
CA MET A 189 19.11 -16.37 1.18
C MET A 189 20.04 -15.97 2.34
N GLY A 190 19.90 -14.74 2.86
CA GLY A 190 20.69 -14.29 4.00
C GLY A 190 20.40 -15.06 5.30
N THR A 191 19.14 -15.48 5.50
CA THR A 191 18.74 -16.30 6.65
C THR A 191 19.31 -17.71 6.54
N GLU A 192 19.22 -18.34 5.37
CA GLU A 192 19.79 -19.67 5.12
C GLU A 192 21.31 -19.69 5.33
N LEU A 193 22.02 -18.71 4.76
CA LEU A 193 23.48 -18.59 4.94
C LEU A 193 23.87 -18.35 6.40
N SER A 194 23.06 -17.62 7.16
CA SER A 194 23.29 -17.39 8.59
C SER A 194 23.16 -18.70 9.37
N GLU A 195 22.09 -19.47 9.13
CA GLU A 195 21.85 -20.77 9.76
C GLU A 195 22.97 -21.77 9.44
N GLU A 196 23.42 -21.84 8.19
CA GLU A 196 24.55 -22.70 7.79
C GLU A 196 25.84 -22.29 8.51
N SER A 197 26.11 -21.00 8.63
CA SER A 197 27.32 -20.50 9.30
C SER A 197 27.35 -20.81 10.80
N GLU A 198 26.19 -20.85 11.47
CA GLU A 198 26.06 -21.24 12.88
C GLU A 198 26.26 -22.74 13.10
N LEU A 199 25.94 -23.58 12.10
CA LEU A 199 26.12 -25.03 12.17
C LEU A 199 27.56 -25.49 11.87
N THR A 200 28.39 -24.62 11.27
CA THR A 200 29.76 -24.97 10.85
C THR A 200 30.83 -24.52 11.86
N ILE A 201 30.45 -23.81 12.93
CA ILE A 201 31.32 -23.33 14.02
C ILE A 201 31.14 -24.22 15.25
#